data_AF-A0A939K105-F1
#
_entry.id   AF-A0A939K105-F1
#
_cell.length_a   1.000
_cell.length_b   1.000
_cell.length_c   1.000
_cell.angle_alpha   90.00
_cell.angle_beta   90.00
_cell.angle_gamma   90.00
#
_symmetry.space_group_name_H-M   'P 1'
#
loop_
_entity.id
_entity.type
_entity.pdbx_description
1 polymer ?
#
loop_
_entity_poly.entity_id
_entity_poly.type
_entity_poly.pdbx_seq_one_letter_code
_entity_poly.pdbx_strand_id
1 'polypeptide(L)' 'METNSNNSGAVKNSITNKTIREMTWPELLSLAGKPMTPTEAMRQMKATRAGQKKDK' A
#
# COMPACT_ATOMS: atom_id res chain seq x y z
N MET A 1 -31.29 -2.63 3.72
CA MET A 1 -30.04 -2.42 2.96
C MET A 1 -28.92 -2.56 3.98
N GLU A 2 -28.24 -3.70 4.02
CA GLU A 2 -27.17 -3.92 5.00
C GLU A 2 -25.98 -3.02 4.63
N THR A 3 -25.86 -1.89 5.31
CA THR A 3 -24.68 -1.03 5.19
C THR A 3 -23.55 -1.73 5.92
N ASN A 4 -22.77 -2.52 5.19
CA ASN A 4 -21.46 -2.99 5.63
C ASN A 4 -20.56 -1.75 5.87
N SER A 5 -20.66 -1.20 7.07
CA SER A 5 -19.91 -0.03 7.56
C SER A 5 -18.40 -0.21 7.44
N ASN A 6 -17.93 -1.46 7.29
CA ASN A 6 -16.53 -1.80 7.10
C ASN A 6 -15.93 -1.35 5.74
N ASN A 7 -16.75 -1.01 4.75
CA ASN A 7 -16.28 -0.65 3.40
C ASN A 7 -16.64 0.78 2.95
N SER A 8 -17.25 1.58 3.82
CA SER A 8 -17.62 2.96 3.50
C SER A 8 -16.36 3.81 3.29
N GLY A 9 -16.07 4.18 2.05
CA GLY A 9 -14.90 4.99 1.66
C GLY A 9 -13.63 4.21 1.31
N ALA A 10 -13.67 2.87 1.29
CA ALA A 10 -12.51 2.08 0.91
C ALA A 10 -12.31 2.09 -0.62
N VAL A 11 -11.15 2.57 -1.08
CA VAL A 11 -10.78 2.49 -2.50
C VAL A 11 -10.44 1.04 -2.83
N LYS A 12 -11.24 0.43 -3.71
CA LYS A 12 -10.93 -0.86 -4.30
C LYS A 12 -9.90 -0.69 -5.40
N ASN A 13 -8.90 -1.55 -5.41
CA ASN A 13 -7.98 -1.63 -6.53
C ASN A 13 -8.68 -2.35 -7.70
N SER A 14 -8.66 -1.75 -8.88
CA SER A 14 -9.30 -2.29 -10.09
C SER A 14 -8.63 -3.56 -10.63
N ILE A 15 -7.37 -3.82 -10.27
CA ILE A 15 -6.59 -4.98 -10.72
C ILE A 15 -6.90 -6.21 -9.87
N THR A 16 -6.93 -6.05 -8.55
CA THR A 16 -7.11 -7.18 -7.61
C THR A 16 -8.54 -7.29 -7.06
N ASN A 17 -9.39 -6.28 -7.32
CA ASN A 17 -10.74 -6.10 -6.74
C ASN A 17 -10.77 -6.11 -5.19
N LYS A 18 -9.60 -5.99 -4.56
CA LYS A 18 -9.40 -5.91 -3.12
C LYS A 18 -9.20 -4.46 -2.69
N THR A 19 -9.64 -4.13 -1.49
CA THR A 19 -9.24 -2.90 -0.80
C THR A 19 -7.83 -3.05 -0.23
N ILE A 20 -7.17 -1.94 0.08
CA ILE A 20 -5.81 -1.96 0.69
C ILE A 20 -5.81 -2.78 1.99
N ARG A 21 -6.91 -2.78 2.76
CA ARG A 21 -7.04 -3.57 4.00
C ARG A 21 -7.11 -5.08 3.77
N GLU A 22 -7.61 -5.48 2.60
CA GLU A 22 -7.75 -6.89 2.19
C GLU A 22 -6.49 -7.41 1.50
N MET A 23 -5.52 -6.54 1.18
CA MET A 23 -4.28 -6.92 0.53
C MET A 23 -3.18 -7.25 1.53
N THR A 24 -2.41 -8.27 1.19
CA THR A 24 -1.18 -8.62 1.88
C THR A 24 -0.05 -7.68 1.48
N TRP A 25 0.98 -7.55 2.33
CA TRP A 25 2.17 -6.75 2.02
C TRP A 25 2.83 -7.09 0.67
N PRO A 26 3.01 -8.37 0.30
CA PRO A 26 3.55 -8.73 -1.01
C PRO A 26 2.69 -8.22 -2.18
N GLU A 27 1.36 -8.32 -2.06
CA GLU A 27 0.44 -7.80 -3.09
C GLU A 27 0.57 -6.27 -3.21
N LEU A 28 0.58 -5.55 -2.09
CA LEU A 28 0.75 -4.09 -2.08
C LEU A 28 2.07 -3.65 -2.71
N LEU A 29 3.16 -4.37 -2.42
CA LEU A 29 4.48 -4.07 -2.98
C LEU A 29 4.59 -4.42 -4.47
N SER A 30 3.81 -5.39 -4.94
CA SER A 30 3.79 -5.79 -6.35
C SER A 30 2.99 -4.81 -7.22
N LEU A 31 2.04 -4.07 -6.64
CA LEU A 31 1.28 -3.03 -7.36
C LEU A 31 2.13 -1.86 -7.84
N ALA A 32 3.27 -1.59 -7.20
CA ALA A 32 4.18 -0.51 -7.57
C ALA A 32 4.99 -0.82 -8.86
N GLY A 33 4.60 -1.83 -9.63
CA GLY A 33 5.14 -2.15 -10.95
C GLY A 33 6.43 -2.97 -10.95
N LYS A 34 7.17 -3.02 -9.83
CA LYS A 34 8.30 -3.95 -9.64
C LYS A 34 8.05 -4.80 -8.41
N PRO A 35 8.09 -6.14 -8.51
CA PRO A 35 8.04 -7.01 -7.34
C PRO A 35 9.24 -6.66 -6.47
N MET A 36 8.97 -5.97 -5.38
CA MET A 36 9.99 -5.51 -4.44
C MET A 36 10.00 -6.46 -3.26
N THR A 37 11.17 -6.93 -2.87
CA THR A 37 11.28 -7.74 -1.65
C THR A 37 10.93 -6.87 -0.43
N PRO A 38 10.42 -7.46 0.67
CA PRO A 38 10.12 -6.70 1.89
C PRO A 38 11.31 -5.86 2.39
N THR A 39 12.53 -6.37 2.22
CA THR A 39 13.78 -5.69 2.57
C THR A 39 14.00 -4.43 1.73
N GLU A 40 13.81 -4.51 0.42
CA GLU A 40 13.92 -3.38 -0.50
C GLU A 40 12.84 -2.34 -0.24
N ALA A 41 11.61 -2.78 0.03
CA ALA A 41 10.50 -1.90 0.38
C ALA A 41 10.78 -1.12 1.66
N MET A 42 11.27 -1.80 2.71
CA MET A 42 11.70 -1.14 3.94
C MET A 42 12.85 -0.16 3.71
N ARG A 43 13.82 -0.51 2.85
CA ARG A 43 14.93 0.38 2.49
C ARG A 43 14.44 1.64 1.79
N GLN A 44 13.51 1.52 0.85
CA GLN A 44 12.91 2.69 0.19
C GLN A 44 12.08 3.54 1.16
N MET A 45 11.25 2.93 2.01
CA MET A 45 10.50 3.67 3.04
C MET A 45 11.43 4.45 3.98
N LYS A 46 12.56 3.86 4.40
CA LYS A 46 13.58 4.56 5.20
C LYS A 46 14.21 5.72 4.42
N ALA A 47 14.56 5.52 3.15
CA ALA A 47 15.12 6.56 2.30
C ALA A 47 14.14 7.73 2.10
N THR A 48 12.87 7.46 1.82
CA THR A 48 11.83 8.49 1.68
C THR A 48 11.61 9.26 2.98
N ARG A 49 11.58 8.58 4.13
CA ARG A 49 11.48 9.23 5.45
C ARG A 49 12.70 10.11 5.76
N ALA A 50 13.90 9.70 5.34
CA ALA A 50 15.11 10.48 5.55
C ALA A 50 15.17 11.71 4.62
N GLY A 51 14.67 11.60 3.39
CA GLY A 51 14.54 12.72 2.45
C GLY A 51 13.54 13.78 2.93
N GLN A 52 12.36 13.35 3.41
CA GLN A 52 11.34 14.27 3.94
C GLN A 52 11.77 15.03 5.21
N LYS A 53 12.75 14.51 5.96
CA LYS A 53 13.32 15.22 7.12
C LYS A 53 14.35 16.29 6.74
N LYS A 54 14.90 16.26 5.52
CA LYS A 54 15.89 17.25 5.06
C LYS A 54 15.25 18.46 4.36
N ASP A 55 13.97 18.37 4.01
CA ASP A 55 13.20 19.43 3.33
C ASP A 55 12.32 20.23 4.31
N LYS A 56 12.76 20.38 5.58
CA LYS A 56 12.06 21.15 6.61
C LYS A 56 12.97 22.15 7.28
#